data_AF-A0A963MN88-F1
#
_entry.id   AF-A0A963MN88-F1
#
_cell.length_a   1.000
_cell.length_b   1.000
_cell.length_c   1.000
_cell.angle_alpha   90.00
_cell.angle_beta   90.00
_cell.angle_gamma   90.00
#
_symmetry.space_group_name_H-M   'P 1'
#
loop_
_entity.id
_entity.type
_entity.pdbx_description
1 polymer ?
#
loop_
_entity_poly.entity_id
_entity_poly.type
_entity_poly.pdbx_seq_one_letter_code
_entity_poly.pdbx_strand_id
1 'polypeptide(L)'
;MNTLPSLYGYVMAWLRSRAIPQREVARGSEVPLSTVTKIAQDVIANPSVPTIQKLYDYFRGRGLAGGKDERSCAGHYTPGSSEDAA
;
A
#
# COMPACT_ATOMS: atom_id res chain seq x y z
N MET A 1 -28.06 -8.20 3.32
CA MET A 1 -27.48 -8.45 1.98
C MET A 1 -26.03 -8.83 2.18
N ASN A 2 -25.68 -10.11 1.99
CA ASN A 2 -24.29 -10.57 2.00
C ASN A 2 -23.65 -10.17 0.67
N THR A 3 -23.32 -8.88 0.52
CA THR A 3 -22.49 -8.42 -0.58
C THR A 3 -21.09 -8.96 -0.32
N LEU A 4 -20.68 -9.97 -1.09
CA LEU A 4 -19.26 -10.26 -1.28
C LEU A 4 -18.56 -8.91 -1.47
N PRO A 5 -17.56 -8.55 -0.65
CA PRO A 5 -16.90 -7.28 -0.83
C PRO A 5 -16.31 -7.28 -2.24
N SER A 6 -16.72 -6.33 -3.06
CA SER A 6 -16.07 -6.10 -4.36
C SER A 6 -14.56 -5.97 -4.11
N LEU A 7 -13.74 -6.31 -5.10
CA LEU A 7 -12.28 -6.22 -4.97
C LEU A 7 -11.87 -4.84 -4.42
N TYR A 8 -12.57 -3.80 -4.90
CA TYR A 8 -12.50 -2.43 -4.40
C TYR A 8 -12.88 -2.31 -2.92
N GLY A 9 -14.05 -2.82 -2.52
CA GLY A 9 -14.51 -2.79 -1.13
C GLY A 9 -13.56 -3.49 -0.16
N TYR A 10 -12.96 -4.62 -0.56
CA TYR A 10 -11.95 -5.32 0.22
C TYR A 10 -10.68 -4.46 0.42
N VAL A 11 -10.15 -3.90 -0.68
CA VAL A 11 -8.98 -3.01 -0.64
C VAL A 11 -9.25 -1.78 0.22
N MET A 12 -10.43 -1.16 0.07
CA MET A 12 -10.81 0.02 0.84
C MET A 12 -10.99 -0.28 2.33
N ALA A 13 -11.50 -1.44 2.71
CA ALA A 13 -11.57 -1.85 4.11
C ALA A 13 -10.18 -1.91 4.76
N TRP A 14 -9.19 -2.47 4.06
CA TRP A 14 -7.79 -2.51 4.52
C TRP A 14 -7.13 -1.14 4.57
N LEU A 15 -7.33 -0.30 3.54
CA LEU A 15 -6.78 1.05 3.53
C LEU A 15 -7.38 1.93 4.64
N ARG A 16 -8.68 1.76 4.93
CA ARG A 16 -9.38 2.51 5.98
C ARG A 16 -9.10 1.99 7.39
N SER A 17 -8.83 0.68 7.56
CA SER A 17 -8.42 0.14 8.86
C SER A 17 -7.07 0.68 9.31
N ARG A 18 -6.25 1.22 8.38
CA ARG A 18 -4.90 1.74 8.62
C ARG A 18 -3.98 0.74 9.34
N ALA A 19 -4.28 -0.55 9.23
CA ALA A 19 -3.50 -1.61 9.86
C ALA A 19 -2.07 -1.70 9.30
N ILE A 20 -1.89 -1.34 8.02
CA ILE A 20 -0.60 -1.33 7.34
C ILE A 20 -0.30 0.11 6.88
N PRO A 21 0.89 0.67 7.16
CA PRO A 21 1.28 1.98 6.66
C PRO A 21 1.24 2.04 5.13
N GLN A 22 0.67 3.11 4.56
CA GLN A 22 0.54 3.24 3.10
C GLN A 22 1.88 3.17 2.35
N ARG A 23 2.98 3.59 2.97
CA ARG A 23 4.35 3.44 2.42
C ARG A 23 4.74 1.99 2.23
N GLU A 24 4.36 1.12 3.16
CA GLU A 24 4.64 -0.31 3.09
C GLU A 24 3.75 -0.99 2.05
N VAL A 25 2.47 -0.62 2.00
CA VAL A 25 1.53 -1.06 0.95
C VAL A 25 2.07 -0.71 -0.42
N ALA A 26 2.50 0.53 -0.63
CA ALA A 26 3.05 0.99 -1.91
C ALA A 26 4.27 0.17 -2.35
N ARG A 27 5.21 -0.07 -1.43
CA ARG A 27 6.40 -0.89 -1.69
C ARG A 27 6.05 -2.35 -2.03
N GLY A 28 5.11 -2.94 -1.29
CA GLY A 28 4.78 -4.36 -1.43
C GLY A 28 3.80 -4.67 -2.57
N SER A 29 3.00 -3.71 -3.00
CA SER A 29 2.04 -3.85 -4.11
C SER A 29 2.57 -3.32 -5.44
N GLU A 30 3.76 -2.70 -5.44
CA GLU A 30 4.32 -1.98 -6.60
C GLU A 30 3.40 -0.86 -7.14
N VAL A 31 2.48 -0.37 -6.32
CA VAL A 31 1.62 0.77 -6.66
C VAL A 31 2.26 2.04 -6.08
N PRO A 32 2.41 3.12 -6.87
CA PRO A 32 2.98 4.36 -6.36
C PRO A 32 2.24 4.87 -5.12
N LEU A 33 3.00 5.37 -4.14
CA LEU A 33 2.44 5.87 -2.88
C LEU A 33 1.36 6.94 -3.11
N SER A 34 1.59 7.85 -4.05
CA SER A 34 0.62 8.89 -4.40
C SER A 34 -0.72 8.30 -4.87
N THR A 35 -0.69 7.19 -5.61
CA THR A 35 -1.88 6.47 -6.05
C THR A 35 -2.57 5.79 -4.88
N VAL A 36 -1.83 5.10 -4.00
CA VAL A 36 -2.39 4.47 -2.80
C VAL A 36 -3.07 5.51 -1.90
N THR A 37 -2.42 6.65 -1.66
CA THR A 37 -2.98 7.74 -0.85
C THR A 37 -4.24 8.33 -1.48
N LYS A 38 -4.23 8.60 -2.79
CA LYS A 38 -5.41 9.13 -3.50
C LYS A 38 -6.60 8.16 -3.46
N ILE A 39 -6.36 6.86 -3.58
CA ILE A 39 -7.41 5.82 -3.44
C ILE A 39 -7.92 5.79 -2.00
N ALA A 40 -7.03 5.79 -1.00
CA ALA A 40 -7.43 5.78 0.41
C ALA A 40 -8.24 7.04 0.82
N GLN A 41 -7.95 8.18 0.19
CA GLN A 41 -8.67 9.44 0.35
C GLN A 41 -9.93 9.54 -0.51
N ASP A 42 -10.25 8.51 -1.31
CA ASP A 42 -11.40 8.50 -2.23
C ASP A 42 -11.36 9.64 -3.29
N VAL A 43 -10.17 10.17 -3.57
CA VAL A 43 -9.95 11.25 -4.56
C VAL A 43 -10.11 10.73 -5.99
N ILE A 44 -9.77 9.45 -6.21
CA ILE A 44 -9.93 8.78 -7.50
C ILE A 44 -11.23 7.99 -7.46
N ALA A 45 -12.28 8.52 -8.11
CA ALA A 45 -13.59 7.86 -8.16
C ALA A 45 -13.57 6.51 -8.88
N ASN A 46 -12.72 6.36 -9.92
CA ASN A 46 -12.61 5.16 -10.73
C ASN A 46 -11.14 4.74 -10.90
N PRO A 47 -10.54 4.06 -9.91
CA PRO A 47 -9.20 3.52 -10.04
C PRO A 47 -9.16 2.40 -11.08
N SER A 48 -8.05 2.28 -11.80
CA SER A 48 -7.88 1.23 -12.81
C SER A 48 -7.92 -0.16 -12.19
N VAL A 49 -8.63 -1.09 -12.83
CA VAL A 49 -8.77 -2.49 -12.36
C VAL A 49 -7.43 -3.16 -12.05
N PRO A 50 -6.36 -3.02 -12.88
CA PRO A 50 -5.06 -3.62 -12.57
C PRO A 50 -4.43 -3.11 -11.27
N THR A 51 -4.65 -1.83 -10.93
CA THR A 51 -4.16 -1.22 -9.70
C THR A 51 -4.86 -1.81 -8.48
N ILE A 52 -6.18 -1.95 -8.56
CA ILE A 52 -6.99 -2.57 -7.49
C ILE A 52 -6.62 -4.05 -7.33
N GLN A 53 -6.35 -4.75 -8.43
CA GLN A 53 -5.89 -6.14 -8.40
C GLN A 53 -4.55 -6.29 -7.68
N LYS A 54 -3.54 -5.47 -8.00
CA LYS A 54 -2.23 -5.47 -7.30
C LYS A 54 -2.37 -5.24 -5.80
N LEU A 55 -3.21 -4.28 -5.40
CA LEU A 55 -3.48 -4.00 -3.99
C LEU A 55 -4.18 -5.18 -3.30
N TYR A 56 -5.18 -5.76 -3.97
CA TYR A 56 -5.89 -6.93 -3.47
C TYR A 56 -4.95 -8.13 -3.29
N ASP A 57 -4.10 -8.42 -4.26
CA ASP A 57 -3.16 -9.53 -4.20
C ASP A 57 -2.15 -9.35 -3.06
N TYR A 58 -1.67 -8.12 -2.82
CA TYR A 58 -0.83 -7.79 -1.68
C TYR A 58 -1.54 -8.04 -0.33
N PHE A 59 -2.76 -7.52 -0.17
CA PHE A 59 -3.52 -7.68 1.08
C PHE A 59 -3.96 -9.13 1.31
N ARG A 60 -4.36 -9.84 0.25
CA ARG A 60 -4.69 -11.27 0.30
C ARG A 60 -3.46 -12.10 0.68
N GLY A 61 -2.31 -11.81 0.10
CA GLY A 61 -1.04 -12.44 0.45
C GLY A 61 -0.70 -12.25 1.93
N ARG A 62 -0.92 -11.05 2.48
CA ARG A 62 -0.72 -10.75 3.91
C ARG A 62 -1.76 -11.38 4.84
N GLY A 63 -3.03 -11.39 4.42
CA GLY A 63 -4.12 -12.00 5.21
C GLY A 63 -4.02 -13.52 5.31
N LEU A 64 -3.40 -14.17 4.31
CA LEU A 64 -3.06 -15.60 4.36
C LEU A 64 -1.70 -15.85 5.03
N ALA A 65 -0.78 -14.89 4.96
CA ALA A 65 0.54 -14.95 5.61
C ALA A 65 0.53 -14.31 7.01
N GLY A 66 -0.40 -14.72 7.87
CA GLY A 66 -0.39 -14.42 9.31
C GLY A 66 0.78 -15.06 10.09
N GLY A 67 1.94 -15.20 9.46
CA GLY A 67 3.14 -15.79 10.03
C GLY A 67 4.27 -15.76 9.01
N LYS A 68 5.16 -14.78 9.17
CA LYS A 68 6.61 -14.79 8.94
C LYS A 68 7.10 -13.36 8.76
N ASP A 69 7.26 -12.70 9.90
CA ASP A 69 8.58 -12.18 10.27
C ASP A 69 9.69 -12.78 9.40
N GLU A 70 10.13 -12.10 8.34
CA GLU A 70 11.55 -11.97 8.07
C GLU A 70 11.88 -10.91 7.00
N ARG A 71 12.75 -10.00 7.46
CA ARG A 71 13.89 -9.48 6.73
C ARG A 71 13.69 -8.32 5.74
N SER A 72 14.08 -7.16 6.27
CA SER A 72 15.10 -6.29 5.67
C SER A 72 14.76 -5.59 4.36
N CYS A 73 14.18 -4.40 4.51
CA CYS A 73 14.65 -3.24 3.74
C CYS A 73 14.84 -2.07 4.71
N ALA A 74 15.76 -2.23 5.67
CA ALA A 74 16.44 -1.10 6.27
C ALA A 74 17.66 -0.80 5.39
N GLY A 75 17.84 0.46 5.00
CA GLY A 75 19.09 0.95 4.43
C GLY A 75 19.12 1.11 2.90
N HIS A 76 18.57 2.20 2.39
CA HIS A 76 19.36 3.26 1.72
C HIS A 76 18.44 4.43 1.39
N TYR A 77 18.17 5.26 2.40
CA TYR A 77 17.87 6.67 2.13
C TYR A 77 18.86 7.45 2.98
N THR A 78 19.84 8.07 2.33
CA THR A 78 20.73 9.06 2.94
C THR A 78 20.07 10.43 2.77
N PRO A 79 19.46 11.02 3.81
CA PRO A 79 19.19 12.45 3.80
C PRO A 79 20.43 13.16 4.33
N GLY A 80 21.01 14.05 3.54
CA GLY A 80 22.15 14.84 4.01
C GLY A 80 22.87 15.60 2.90
N SER A 81 22.20 16.59 2.31
CA SER A 81 22.91 17.78 1.86
C SER A 81 23.41 18.53 3.10
N SER A 82 24.70 18.85 3.15
CA SER A 82 25.30 20.14 3.57
C SER A 82 26.81 19.95 3.80
N GLU A 83 27.56 21.07 3.70
CA GLU A 83 29.02 21.24 3.84
C GLU A 83 29.78 21.06 2.49
N ASP A 84 30.53 22.01 1.96
CA ASP A 84 31.23 23.13 2.61
C ASP A 84 31.49 24.28 1.63
N ALA A 85 31.44 25.50 2.18
CA ALA A 85 31.85 26.74 1.56
C ALA A 85 33.34 26.98 1.81
N ALA A 86 34.14 27.15 0.76
CA ALA A 86 35.40 27.89 0.79
C ALA A 86 35.80 28.32 -0.63
#